data_AF-A0AAV1TGG6-F1
#
_entry.id   AF-A0AAV1TGG6-F1
#
_cell.length_a   1.000
_cell.length_b   1.000
_cell.length_c   1.000
_cell.angle_alpha   90.00
_cell.angle_beta   90.00
_cell.angle_gamma   90.00
#
_symmetry.space_group_name_H-M   'P 1'
#
loop_
_entity.id
_entity.type
_entity.pdbx_description
1 polymer ?
#
loop_
_entity_poly.entity_id
_entity_poly.type
_entity_poly.pdbx_seq_one_letter_code
_entity_poly.pdbx_strand_id
1 'polypeptide(L)' 'MKGFCLRFKSESEDCIKNHIIKIQTQFGTKIKFVRHDGAHEFATNSIKTFYEDHGIEQQITVPYAHQTNGTAERAIRC' A
#
# COMPACT_ATOMS: atom_id res chain seq x y z
N MET A 1 4.77 -8.95 11.90
CA MET A 1 4.70 -7.58 11.33
C MET A 1 3.53 -6.90 12.00
N LYS A 2 3.73 -5.79 12.71
CA LYS A 2 2.62 -5.07 13.36
C LYS A 2 1.78 -4.38 12.30
N GLY A 3 0.46 -4.59 12.33
CA GLY A 3 -0.49 -3.81 11.52
C GLY A 3 -0.44 -2.33 11.90
N PHE A 4 -0.55 -1.44 10.91
CA PHE A 4 -0.66 0.00 11.13
C PHE A 4 -2.12 0.41 10.89
N CYS A 5 -2.82 0.82 11.96
CA CYS A 5 -4.20 1.26 11.88
C CYS A 5 -4.25 2.79 11.75
N LEU A 6 -4.88 3.28 10.70
CA LEU A 6 -5.11 4.71 10.47
C LEU A 6 -6.33 5.18 11.26
N ARG A 7 -6.32 6.44 11.72
CA ARG A 7 -7.47 7.05 12.41
C ARG A 7 -8.46 7.65 11.44
N PHE A 8 -7.97 8.26 10.36
CA PHE A 8 -8.79 8.85 9.31
C PHE A 8 -8.40 8.35 7.93
N LYS A 9 -9.39 8.20 7.05
CA LYS A 9 -9.18 7.82 5.64
C LYS A 9 -8.34 8.85 4.86
N SER A 10 -8.43 10.11 5.26
CA SER A 10 -7.66 11.19 4.65
C SER A 10 -6.16 11.09 4.92
N GLU A 11 -5.74 10.37 5.98
CA GLU A 11 -4.32 10.17 6.32
C GLU A 11 -3.71 8.97 5.58
N SER A 12 -4.52 8.18 4.89
CA SER A 12 -4.09 6.98 4.18
C SER A 12 -3.00 7.32 3.16
N GLU A 13 -3.19 8.38 2.37
CA GLU A 13 -2.29 8.72 1.28
C GLU A 13 -0.88 9.10 1.76
N ASP A 14 -0.80 10.03 2.71
CA ASP A 14 0.47 10.47 3.29
C ASP A 14 1.17 9.35 4.05
N CYS A 15 0.41 8.53 4.77
CA CYS A 15 0.98 7.44 5.52
C CYS A 15 1.62 6.38 4.62
N ILE A 16 0.97 6.03 3.51
CA ILE A 16 1.50 5.08 2.51
C ILE A 16 2.79 5.62 1.89
N LYS A 17 2.79 6.88 1.45
CA LYS A 17 3.99 7.53 0.88
C LYS A 17 5.15 7.49 1.86
N ASN A 18 4.91 7.91 3.11
CA ASN A 18 5.93 7.91 4.14
C ASN A 18 6.40 6.49 4.49
N HIS A 19 5.50 5.50 4.48
CA HIS A 19 5.85 4.10 4.72
C HIS A 19 6.74 3.53 3.60
N ILE A 20 6.44 3.84 2.34
CA ILE A 20 7.23 3.44 1.18
C ILE A 20 8.64 4.04 1.26
N ILE A 21 8.74 5.34 1.52
CA ILE A 21 10.04 6.03 1.68
C ILE A 21 10.82 5.41 2.84
N LYS A 22 10.15 5.17 3.98
CA LYS A 22 10.78 4.55 5.15
C LYS A 22 11.30 3.15 4.84
N ILE A 23 10.56 2.32 4.11
CA ILE A 23 11.03 1.00 3.68
C ILE A 23 12.23 1.12 2.75
N GLN A 24 12.16 2.00 1.75
CA GLN A 24 13.28 2.21 0.82
C GLN A 24 14.55 2.66 1.54
N THR A 25 14.43 3.58 2.51
CA THR A 25 15.55 4.08 3.30
C THR A 25 16.08 3.04 4.30
N GLN A 26 15.19 2.31 4.99
CA GLN A 26 15.59 1.34 6.02
C GLN A 26 16.19 0.06 5.44
N PHE A 27 15.62 -0.43 4.33
CA PHE A 27 16.01 -1.70 3.71
C PHE A 27 16.86 -1.51 2.44
N GLY A 28 17.11 -0.26 2.01
CA GLY A 28 17.88 0.06 0.80
C GLY A 28 17.30 -0.54 -0.48
N THR A 29 16.04 -0.98 -0.46
CA THR A 29 15.43 -1.79 -1.52
C THR A 29 14.25 -1.05 -2.13
N LYS A 30 14.23 -0.96 -3.46
CA LYS A 30 13.10 -0.40 -4.21
C LYS A 30 11.92 -1.38 -4.19
N ILE A 31 10.74 -0.84 -3.92
CA ILE A 31 9.49 -1.60 -3.98
C ILE A 31 9.14 -1.84 -5.44
N LYS A 32 8.88 -3.10 -5.81
CA LYS A 32 8.58 -3.45 -7.22
C LYS A 32 7.10 -3.28 -7.55
N PHE A 33 6.23 -3.72 -6.65
CA PHE A 33 4.79 -3.64 -6.83
C PHE A 33 4.08 -3.46 -5.48
N VAL A 34 2.95 -2.77 -5.50
CA VAL A 34 2.03 -2.59 -4.38
C VAL A 34 0.69 -3.19 -4.76
N ARG A 35 0.17 -4.09 -3.93
CA ARG A 35 -1.10 -4.77 -4.15
C ARG A 35 -2.16 -4.21 -3.20
N HIS A 36 -3.33 -3.83 -3.72
CA HIS A 36 -4.47 -3.35 -2.94
C HIS A 36 -5.79 -3.83 -3.55
N ASP A 37 -6.87 -3.83 -2.75
CA ASP A 37 -8.21 -4.33 -3.13
C ASP A 37 -9.05 -3.35 -3.96
N GLY A 38 -8.41 -2.34 -4.56
CA GLY A 38 -9.12 -1.29 -5.29
C GLY A 38 -9.74 -0.22 -4.39
N ALA A 39 -9.36 -0.18 -3.11
CA ALA A 39 -9.76 0.88 -2.19
C ALA A 39 -9.46 2.27 -2.79
N HIS A 40 -10.47 3.16 -2.75
CA HIS A 40 -10.44 4.47 -3.39
C HIS A 40 -9.25 5.33 -2.93
N GLU A 41 -8.87 5.19 -1.66
CA GLU A 41 -7.74 5.87 -1.03
C GLU A 41 -6.39 5.53 -1.66
N PHE A 42 -6.28 4.43 -2.41
CA PHE A 42 -5.07 4.01 -3.12
C PHE A 42 -5.16 4.27 -4.64
N ALA A 43 -6.32 4.72 -5.10
CA ALA A 43 -6.63 4.99 -6.50
C ALA A 43 -6.64 6.49 -6.84
N THR A 44 -6.32 7.38 -5.89
CA THR A 44 -6.19 8.82 -6.14
C THR A 44 -5.05 9.11 -7.13
N ASN A 45 -5.25 10.07 -8.04
CA ASN A 45 -4.21 10.51 -8.99
C ASN A 45 -2.88 10.87 -8.30
N SER A 46 -2.94 11.54 -7.14
CA SER A 46 -1.76 11.93 -6.35
C SER A 46 -0.88 10.77 -5.91
N ILE A 47 -1.48 9.61 -5.64
CA ILE A 47 -0.78 8.38 -5.28
C ILE A 47 -0.28 7.66 -6.52
N LYS A 48 -1.08 7.66 -7.60
CA LYS A 48 -0.69 7.05 -8.87
C LYS A 48 0.59 7.68 -9.42
N THR A 49 0.66 9.02 -9.44
CA THR A 49 1.86 9.75 -9.82
C THR A 49 3.06 9.41 -8.92
N PHE A 50 2.83 9.24 -7.62
CA PHE A 50 3.89 8.85 -6.69
C PHE A 50 4.43 7.44 -6.99
N TYR A 51 3.56 6.48 -7.29
CA TYR A 51 4.01 5.14 -7.69
C TYR A 51 4.76 5.17 -9.01
N GLU A 52 4.29 5.94 -10.01
CA GLU A 52 4.98 6.09 -11.30
C GLU A 52 6.37 6.72 -11.13
N ASP A 53 6.50 7.78 -10.31
CA ASP A 53 7.78 8.43 -10.00
C ASP A 53 8.79 7.47 -9.34
N HIS A 54 8.30 6.65 -8.41
CA HIS A 54 9.12 5.64 -7.75
C HIS A 54 9.29 4.34 -8.56
N GLY A 55 8.66 4.22 -9.73
CA GLY A 55 8.69 3.02 -10.58
C GLY A 55 8.02 1.79 -9.95
N ILE A 56 6.98 2.01 -9.14
CA ILE A 56 6.24 0.99 -8.41
C ILE A 56 5.00 0.60 -9.22
N GLU A 57 4.84 -0.69 -9.49
CA GLU A 57 3.64 -1.19 -10.18
C GLU A 57 2.45 -1.34 -9.22
N GLN A 58 1.28 -0.82 -9.60
CA GLN A 58 0.04 -1.05 -8.84
C GLN A 58 -0.66 -2.32 -9.30
N GLN A 59 -0.92 -3.25 -8.37
CA GLN A 59 -1.72 -4.45 -8.61
C GLN A 59 -3.06 -4.35 -7.89
N ILE A 60 -4.11 -4.09 -8.64
CA ILE A 60 -5.48 -4.07 -8.12
C ILE A 60 -5.99 -5.51 -8.13
N THR A 61 -6.27 -6.07 -6.95
CA THR A 61 -6.93 -7.39 -6.90
C THR A 61 -8.40 -7.24 -7.24
N VAL A 62 -8.93 -8.17 -8.03
CA VAL A 62 -10.36 -8.21 -8.35
C VAL A 62 -11.19 -8.36 -7.06
N PRO A 63 -12.35 -7.68 -6.98
CA PRO A 63 -13.28 -7.91 -5.88
C PRO A 63 -13.61 -9.41 -5.81
N TYR A 64 -13.62 -9.99 -4.60
CA TYR A 64 -13.78 -11.42 -4.28
C TYR A 64 -12.53 -12.33 -4.37
N ALA A 65 -11.33 -11.83 -4.71
CA ALA A 65 -10.09 -12.60 -4.59
C ALA A 65 -9.51 -12.61 -3.15
N HIS A 66 -10.34 -12.92 -2.14
CA HIS A 66 -10.00 -12.85 -0.71
C HIS A 66 -8.74 -13.64 -0.33
N GLN A 67 -8.45 -14.77 -0.98
CA GLN A 67 -7.24 -15.56 -0.69
C GLN A 67 -5.95 -14.79 -0.97
N THR A 68 -5.95 -13.88 -1.94
CA THR A 68 -4.74 -13.12 -2.34
C THR A 68 -4.38 -12.04 -1.32
N ASN A 69 -5.38 -11.53 -0.58
CA ASN A 69 -5.21 -10.53 0.46
C ASN A 69 -5.01 -11.16 1.86
N GLY A 70 -5.17 -12.48 1.98
CA GLY A 70 -5.13 -13.17 3.27
C GLY A 70 -3.82 -13.02 4.04
N THR A 71 -2.70 -12.69 3.39
CA THR A 71 -1.44 -12.37 4.08
C THR A 71 -1.47 -10.99 4.73
N ALA A 72 -2.03 -9.99 4.06
CA ALA A 72 -2.21 -8.65 4.62
C ALA A 72 -3.24 -8.69 5.77
N GLU A 73 -4.37 -9.38 5.57
CA GLU A 73 -5.40 -9.54 6.62
C GLU A 73 -4.86 -10.27 7.86
N ARG A 74 -3.99 -11.27 7.69
CA ARG A 74 -3.31 -11.95 8.80
C ARG A 74 -2.32 -11.04 9.52
N ALA A 75 -1.62 -10.15 8.80
CA ALA A 75 -0.68 -9.20 9.40
C ALA A 75 -1.37 -8.08 10.20
N ILE A 76 -2.63 -7.75 9.89
CA ILE A 76 -3.43 -6.78 10.66
C ILE A 76 -3.96 -7.40 11.97
N ARG A 77 -4.13 -8.73 12.03
CA ARG A 77 -4.74 -9.46 13.15
C ARG A 77 -3.79 -9.90 14.28
N CYS A 78 -2.49 -9.55 14.23
CA CYS A 78 -1.51 -9.97 15.26
C CYS A 78 -0.73 -8.79 15.86
#